data_AF-A0A7S1N3G0-F1
#
_entry.id   AF-A0A7S1N3G0-F1
#
_cell.length_a   1.000
_cell.length_b   1.000
_cell.length_c   1.000
_cell.angle_alpha   90.00
_cell.angle_beta   90.00
_cell.angle_gamma   90.00
#
_symmetry.space_group_name_H-M   'P 1'
#
loop_
_entity.id
_entity.type
_entity.pdbx_description
1 polymer ?
#
loop_
_entity_poly.entity_id
_entity_poly.type
_entity_poly.pdbx_seq_one_letter_code
_entity_poly.pdbx_strand_id
1 'polypeptide(L)'
;RAEEGVSFATLREIKLLAELHHPNIVRLHEVFFHENDIHVVYEFYDGDLEMIIKKQCTPSHYGPGDIKAYLQMILQGVSYLHSVWVLHRDLKPNNIFISGEGKVA
;
A
#
# COMPACT_ATOMS: atom_id res chain seq x y z
N ARG A 1 -8.30 -28.04 -15.76
CA ARG A 1 -7.83 -27.54 -14.45
C ARG A 1 -8.56 -26.22 -14.20
N ALA A 2 -9.83 -26.34 -13.85
CA ALA A 2 -10.64 -25.28 -13.28
C ALA A 2 -10.94 -25.74 -11.84
N GLU A 3 -11.24 -24.80 -10.93
CA GLU A 3 -11.55 -25.01 -9.51
C GLU A 3 -10.39 -24.82 -8.50
N GLU A 4 -9.63 -23.73 -8.63
CA GLU A 4 -9.23 -23.01 -7.42
C GLU A 4 -9.93 -21.65 -7.48
N GLY A 5 -11.10 -21.58 -6.86
CA GLY A 5 -11.76 -20.30 -6.62
C GLY A 5 -10.87 -19.40 -5.75
N VAL A 6 -11.26 -18.13 -5.64
CA VAL A 6 -10.50 -17.14 -4.87
C VAL A 6 -10.37 -17.60 -3.42
N SER A 7 -9.15 -17.54 -2.89
CA SER A 7 -8.88 -17.98 -1.53
C SER A 7 -9.69 -17.16 -0.51
N PHE A 8 -10.17 -17.83 0.54
CA PHE A 8 -10.81 -17.15 1.68
C PHE A 8 -9.90 -16.10 2.34
N ALA A 9 -8.58 -16.26 2.24
CA ALA A 9 -7.61 -15.27 2.73
C ALA A 9 -7.71 -13.98 1.90
N THR A 10 -7.71 -14.09 0.57
CA THR A 10 -7.82 -12.96 -0.36
C THR A 10 -9.11 -12.17 -0.14
N LEU A 11 -10.26 -12.86 -0.01
CA LEU A 11 -11.55 -12.18 0.26
C LEU A 11 -11.55 -11.46 1.62
N ARG A 12 -10.87 -12.02 2.63
CA ARG A 12 -10.74 -11.39 3.94
C ARG A 12 -9.88 -10.14 3.88
N GLU A 13 -8.77 -10.17 3.16
CA GLU A 13 -7.90 -9.02 2.94
C GLU A 13 -8.64 -7.91 2.19
N ILE A 14 -9.33 -8.24 1.11
CA ILE A 14 -10.15 -7.30 0.35
C ILE A 14 -11.19 -6.63 1.25
N LYS A 15 -11.92 -7.42 2.04
CA LYS A 15 -12.94 -6.89 2.95
C LYS A 15 -12.33 -5.98 4.02
N LEU A 16 -11.20 -6.37 4.59
CA LEU A 16 -10.50 -5.56 5.57
C LEU A 16 -10.08 -4.22 4.95
N LEU A 17 -9.46 -4.25 3.77
CA LEU A 17 -8.99 -3.05 3.09
C LEU A 17 -10.14 -2.11 2.70
N ALA A 18 -11.30 -2.65 2.33
CA ALA A 18 -12.50 -1.87 2.02
C ALA A 18 -13.02 -1.06 3.22
N GLU A 19 -12.73 -1.49 4.45
CA GLU A 19 -13.14 -0.80 5.67
C GLU A 19 -12.11 0.26 6.11
N LEU A 20 -10.87 0.18 5.63
CA LEU A 20 -9.77 1.08 5.99
C LEU A 20 -9.82 2.40 5.19
N HIS A 21 -9.81 3.52 5.90
CA HIS A 21 -9.90 4.85 5.33
C HIS A 21 -8.93 5.80 6.04
N HIS A 22 -7.77 6.02 5.43
CA HIS A 22 -6.74 6.92 5.96
C HIS A 22 -5.84 7.42 4.80
N PRO A 23 -5.36 8.67 4.81
CA PRO A 23 -4.52 9.21 3.73
C PRO A 23 -3.16 8.50 3.55
N ASN A 24 -2.74 7.72 4.54
CA ASN A 24 -1.50 6.91 4.50
C ASN A 24 -1.79 5.41 4.56
N ILE A 25 -2.91 4.98 3.98
CA ILE A 25 -3.23 3.57 3.71
C ILE A 25 -3.75 3.50 2.29
N VAL A 26 -3.24 2.55 1.51
CA VAL A 26 -3.68 2.35 0.12
C VAL A 26 -5.20 2.24 0.03
N ARG A 27 -5.79 3.03 -0.88
CA ARG A 27 -7.24 3.07 -1.06
C ARG A 27 -7.69 2.02 -2.06
N LEU A 28 -8.60 1.15 -1.65
CA LEU A 28 -9.36 0.29 -2.54
C LEU A 28 -10.53 1.06 -3.16
N HIS A 29 -10.60 1.12 -4.49
CA HIS A 29 -11.71 1.74 -5.21
C HIS A 29 -12.81 0.75 -5.54
N GLU A 30 -12.45 -0.40 -6.12
CA GLU A 30 -13.42 -1.37 -6.62
C GLU A 30 -12.83 -2.79 -6.64
N VAL A 31 -13.72 -3.78 -6.52
CA VAL A 31 -13.41 -5.19 -6.71
C VAL A 31 -14.48 -5.78 -7.61
N PHE A 32 -14.08 -6.42 -8.70
CA PHE A 32 -15.03 -7.03 -9.62
C PHE A 32 -14.50 -8.35 -10.19
N PHE A 33 -15.42 -9.16 -10.69
CA PHE A 33 -15.12 -10.43 -11.33
C PHE A 33 -15.24 -10.29 -12.84
N HIS A 34 -14.23 -10.77 -13.58
CA HIS A 34 -14.25 -10.80 -15.03
C HIS A 34 -13.48 -12.02 -15.52
N GLU A 35 -14.04 -12.76 -16.49
CA GLU A 35 -13.37 -13.93 -17.13
C GLU A 35 -12.76 -14.97 -16.17
N ASN A 36 -13.39 -15.19 -15.01
CA ASN A 36 -12.94 -16.04 -13.89
C ASN A 36 -11.83 -15.48 -13.01
N ASP A 37 -11.38 -14.26 -13.24
CA ASP A 37 -10.40 -13.56 -12.42
C ASP A 37 -11.07 -12.52 -11.51
N ILE A 38 -10.45 -12.30 -10.34
CA ILE A 38 -10.75 -11.13 -9.51
C ILE A 38 -9.82 -10.00 -9.93
N HIS A 39 -10.43 -8.86 -10.21
CA HIS A 39 -9.75 -7.60 -10.40
C HIS A 39 -9.93 -6.74 -9.16
N VAL A 40 -8.81 -6.23 -8.64
CA VAL A 40 -8.76 -5.35 -7.48
C VAL A 40 -8.19 -4.00 -7.93
N VAL A 41 -9.00 -2.95 -7.82
CA VAL A 41 -8.66 -1.61 -8.31
C VAL A 41 -8.27 -0.74 -7.13
N TYR A 42 -7.03 -0.29 -7.13
CA TYR A 42 -6.47 0.62 -6.13
C TYR A 42 -6.32 2.04 -6.67
N GLU A 43 -6.13 2.99 -5.77
CA GLU A 43 -5.56 4.29 -6.13
C GLU A 43 -4.18 4.11 -6.79
N PHE A 44 -3.87 4.97 -7.75
CA PHE A 44 -2.62 4.89 -8.50
C PHE A 44 -1.47 5.57 -7.76
N TYR A 45 -0.31 4.91 -7.75
CA TYR A 45 0.94 5.43 -7.20
C TYR A 45 2.08 5.25 -8.22
N ASP A 46 2.98 6.22 -8.29
CA ASP A 46 4.08 6.26 -9.26
C ASP A 46 5.17 5.21 -9.00
N GLY A 47 5.25 4.70 -7.77
CA GLY A 47 6.12 3.60 -7.40
C GLY A 47 6.05 3.25 -5.93
N ASP A 48 7.03 2.47 -5.49
CA ASP A 48 7.21 2.07 -4.09
C ASP A 48 8.52 2.63 -3.51
N LEU A 49 8.63 2.57 -2.18
CA LEU A 49 9.83 3.03 -1.48
C LEU A 49 11.08 2.22 -1.85
N GLU A 50 10.95 0.96 -2.24
CA GLU A 50 12.08 0.14 -2.69
C GLU A 50 12.69 0.71 -3.98
N MET A 51 11.87 1.14 -4.93
CA MET A 51 12.33 1.80 -6.15
C MET A 51 13.10 3.09 -5.85
N ILE A 52 12.65 3.89 -4.88
CA ILE A 52 13.35 5.11 -4.47
C ILE A 52 14.71 4.78 -3.87
N ILE A 53 14.77 3.82 -2.93
CA ILE A 53 16.00 3.39 -2.28
C ILE A 53 17.00 2.87 -3.32
N LYS A 54 16.55 2.07 -4.29
CA LYS A 54 17.43 1.55 -5.36
C LYS A 54 17.89 2.63 -6.34
N LYS A 55 17.05 3.62 -6.65
CA LYS A 55 17.40 4.74 -7.54
C LYS A 55 18.43 5.70 -6.92
N GLN A 56 18.53 5.77 -5.59
CA GLN A 56 19.57 6.55 -4.90
C GLN A 56 21.02 6.07 -5.17
N CYS A 57 21.21 4.94 -5.87
CA CYS A 57 22.50 4.58 -6.48
C CYS A 57 22.93 5.57 -7.59
N THR A 58 22.05 6.51 -7.97
CA THR A 58 22.36 7.70 -8.77
C THR A 58 22.09 8.95 -7.94
N PRO A 59 22.92 10.01 -8.04
CA PRO A 59 22.83 11.17 -7.14
C PRO A 59 21.47 11.85 -7.28
N SER A 60 20.55 11.60 -6.34
CA SER A 60 19.21 12.17 -6.33
C SER A 60 18.77 12.63 -4.92
N HIS A 61 18.64 13.95 -4.80
CA HIS A 61 17.58 14.80 -4.21
C HIS A 61 16.87 14.50 -2.88
N TYR A 62 17.02 13.35 -2.23
CA TYR A 62 16.34 13.11 -0.95
C TYR A 62 17.23 13.45 0.24
N GLY A 63 16.83 14.48 0.99
CA GLY A 63 17.50 14.93 2.20
C GLY A 63 16.89 14.35 3.48
N PRO A 64 17.47 14.68 4.65
CA PRO A 64 16.92 14.29 5.96
C PRO A 64 15.47 14.74 6.18
N GLY A 65 15.05 15.84 5.54
CA GLY A 65 13.67 16.34 5.59
C GLY A 65 12.69 15.37 4.95
N ASP A 66 13.01 14.86 3.76
CA ASP A 66 12.17 13.91 3.02
C ASP A 66 12.05 12.59 3.77
N ILE A 67 13.16 12.10 4.32
CA ILE A 67 13.19 10.88 5.14
C ILE A 67 12.26 11.03 6.35
N LYS A 68 12.32 12.19 7.04
CA LYS A 68 11.45 12.46 8.18
C LYS A 68 9.98 12.53 7.75
N ALA A 69 9.67 13.16 6.62
CA ALA A 69 8.30 13.26 6.10
C ALA A 69 7.72 11.87 5.75
N TYR A 70 8.49 11.03 5.05
CA TYR A 70 8.08 9.66 4.73
C TYR A 70 7.87 8.81 5.97
N LEU A 71 8.81 8.87 6.92
CA LEU A 71 8.67 8.14 8.18
C LEU A 71 7.42 8.58 8.95
N GLN A 72 7.14 9.89 8.99
CA GLN A 72 5.95 10.41 9.64
C GLN A 72 4.66 9.86 9.02
N MET A 73 4.55 9.85 7.69
CA MET A 73 3.38 9.32 6.98
C MET A 73 3.20 7.82 7.18
N ILE A 74 4.29 7.04 7.11
CA ILE A 74 4.26 5.59 7.39
C ILE A 74 3.76 5.33 8.82
N LEU A 75 4.29 6.08 9.80
CA LEU A 75 3.89 5.94 11.20
C LEU A 75 2.43 6.37 11.44
N GLN A 76 1.93 7.36 10.70
CA GLN A 76 0.51 7.74 10.73
C GLN A 76 -0.39 6.61 10.21
N GLY A 77 -0.03 5.98 9.08
CA GLY A 77 -0.72 4.80 8.55
C GLY A 77 -0.72 3.62 9.53
N VAL A 78 0.44 3.27 10.09
CA VAL A 78 0.57 2.20 11.09
C VAL A 78 -0.22 2.52 12.36
N SER A 79 -0.16 3.76 12.85
CA SER A 79 -0.94 4.20 14.01
C SER A 79 -2.44 4.05 13.76
N TYR A 80 -2.91 4.39 12.56
CA TYR A 80 -4.30 4.19 12.18
C TYR A 80 -4.68 2.70 12.19
N LEU A 81 -3.88 1.82 11.55
CA LEU A 81 -4.11 0.37 11.57
C LEU A 81 -4.23 -0.17 13.00
N HIS A 82 -3.32 0.24 13.88
CA HIS A 82 -3.33 -0.18 15.28
C HIS A 82 -4.56 0.33 16.04
N SER A 83 -5.09 1.51 15.70
CA SER A 83 -6.32 2.04 16.31
C SER A 83 -7.57 1.22 16.00
N VAL A 84 -7.55 0.47 14.89
CA VAL A 84 -8.62 -0.45 14.45
C VAL A 84 -8.23 -1.92 14.60
N TRP A 85 -7.26 -2.22 15.48
CA TRP A 85 -6.82 -3.58 15.82
C TRP A 85 -6.25 -4.38 14.64
N VAL A 86 -5.71 -3.70 13.64
CA VAL A 86 -5.07 -4.32 12.47
C VAL A 86 -3.55 -4.28 12.63
N LEU A 87 -2.90 -5.43 12.49
CA LEU A 87 -1.45 -5.53 12.41
C LEU A 87 -1.04 -5.81 10.96
N HIS A 88 -0.23 -4.93 10.38
CA HIS A 88 0.27 -5.09 9.00
C HIS A 88 1.11 -6.38 8.83
N ARG A 89 2.00 -6.67 9.79
CA ARG A 89 2.88 -7.86 9.86
C ARG A 89 3.93 -8.03 8.75
N ASP A 90 3.79 -7.38 7.60
CA ASP A 90 4.75 -7.44 6.49
C ASP A 90 5.18 -6.03 6.04
N LEU A 91 5.55 -5.16 6.99
CA LEU A 91 5.94 -3.78 6.69
C LEU A 91 7.36 -3.77 6.12
N LYS A 92 7.49 -3.46 4.83
CA LYS A 92 8.76 -3.45 4.08
C LYS A 92 8.65 -2.49 2.88
N PRO A 93 9.78 -2.05 2.28
CA PRO A 93 9.77 -0.95 1.30
C PRO A 93 8.86 -1.14 0.08
N ASN A 94 8.70 -2.36 -0.44
CA ASN A 94 7.83 -2.62 -1.59
C ASN A 94 6.32 -2.66 -1.25
N ASN A 95 5.96 -2.57 0.03
CA ASN A 95 4.59 -2.41 0.50
C ASN A 95 4.29 -0.96 0.93
N ILE A 96 5.17 -0.01 0.61
CA ILE A 96 5.00 1.42 0.89
C ILE A 96 4.93 2.14 -0.47
N PHE A 97 3.75 2.62 -0.84
CA PHE A 97 3.51 3.24 -2.13
C PHE A 97 3.71 4.75 -2.06
N ILE A 98 4.19 5.34 -3.16
CA ILE A 98 4.57 6.75 -3.24
C ILE A 98 4.00 7.36 -4.52
N SER A 99 3.23 8.44 -4.35
CA SER A 99 2.72 9.24 -5.46
C SER A 99 3.77 10.25 -5.97
N GLY A 100 3.59 10.76 -7.18
CA GLY A 100 4.41 11.81 -7.78
C GLY A 100 4.35 13.14 -7.03
N GLU A 101 3.35 13.32 -6.16
CA GLU A 101 3.23 14.46 -5.22
C GLU A 101 3.97 14.24 -3.90
N GLY A 102 4.62 13.08 -3.71
CA GLY A 102 5.36 12.74 -2.48
C GLY A 102 4.49 12.21 -1.34
N LYS A 103 3.19 11.93 -1.56
CA LYS A 103 2.35 11.24 -0.56
C LYS A 103 2.70 9.76 -0.46
N VAL A 104 2.66 9.24 0.76
CA VAL A 104 2.94 7.84 1.09
C VAL A 104 1.68 7.13 1.59
N ALA A 105 1.46 5.89 1.14
CA ALA A 105 0.37 5.02 1.58
C ALA A 105 0.80 3.55 1.72
#